data_AF-A0A963D5L4-F1
#
_entry.id   AF-A0A963D5L4-F1
#
_cell.length_a   1.000
_cell.length_b   1.000
_cell.length_c   1.000
_cell.angle_alpha   90.00
_cell.angle_beta   90.00
_cell.angle_gamma   90.00
#
_symmetry.space_group_name_H-M   'P 1'
#
loop_
_entity.id
_entity.type
_entity.pdbx_description
1 polymer ?
#
loop_
_entity_poly.entity_id
_entity_poly.type
_entity_poly.pdbx_seq_one_letter_code
_entity_poly.pdbx_strand_id
1 'polypeptide(L)'
;MPWEKSFDEDEVLGKAMAVFWEKGFEPASMADLIAGTGITRGSLYNAFGGKEQLFIKSLQKYDRDNRGALLAELEALDDPMRAIATMFEVIVSQTVADTRKKGCFLINTASDLTASCDEVNSIVRNALRELEAFFRRSVEAAQARRQVPAGLDPGATAKGLMSMIVAIRVLGRGTYDEASLRTIATQALRLLD
;
A
#
# COMPACT_ATOMS: atom_id res chain seq x y z
N MET A 1 -11.12 34.03 -25.23
CA MET A 1 -10.20 33.13 -24.49
C MET A 1 -10.93 31.81 -24.32
N PRO A 2 -10.47 30.67 -24.88
CA PRO A 2 -11.14 29.42 -24.61
C PRO A 2 -10.85 29.06 -23.14
N TRP A 3 -11.91 28.93 -22.35
CA TRP A 3 -11.84 28.42 -20.99
C TRP A 3 -11.54 26.92 -21.05
N GLU A 4 -10.26 26.55 -21.00
CA GLU A 4 -9.93 25.18 -20.61
C GLU A 4 -10.35 25.02 -19.14
N LYS A 5 -11.31 24.13 -18.88
CA LYS A 5 -11.57 23.66 -17.52
C LYS A 5 -10.28 23.01 -17.02
N SER A 6 -9.52 23.76 -16.22
CA SER A 6 -8.50 23.20 -15.34
C SER A 6 -9.20 22.23 -14.39
N PHE A 7 -8.78 20.98 -14.40
CA PHE A 7 -9.18 19.96 -13.43
C PHE A 7 -8.05 19.78 -12.42
N ASP A 8 -8.40 19.32 -11.23
CA ASP A 8 -7.42 18.92 -10.23
C ASP A 8 -6.85 17.54 -10.60
N GLU A 9 -5.53 17.47 -10.86
CA GLU A 9 -4.87 16.24 -11.25
C GLU A 9 -4.93 15.17 -10.15
N ASP A 10 -4.81 15.56 -8.88
CA ASP A 10 -4.86 14.65 -7.74
C ASP A 10 -6.27 14.05 -7.58
N GLU A 11 -7.32 14.84 -7.81
CA GLU A 11 -8.70 14.36 -7.85
C GLU A 11 -8.90 13.34 -8.98
N VAL A 12 -8.38 13.64 -10.17
CA VAL A 12 -8.46 12.73 -11.33
C VAL A 12 -7.70 11.43 -11.06
N LEU A 13 -6.51 11.48 -10.46
CA LEU A 13 -5.76 10.29 -10.07
C LEU A 13 -6.52 9.47 -9.02
N GLY A 14 -7.17 10.12 -8.06
CA GLY A 14 -8.03 9.43 -7.09
C GLY A 14 -9.19 8.67 -7.73
N LYS A 15 -9.85 9.30 -8.72
CA LYS A 15 -10.94 8.67 -9.49
C LYS A 15 -10.45 7.55 -10.39
N ALA A 16 -9.35 7.75 -11.10
CA ALA A 16 -8.74 6.74 -11.96
C ALA A 16 -8.29 5.53 -11.14
N MET A 17 -7.65 5.76 -9.99
CA MET A 17 -7.29 4.74 -9.02
C MET A 17 -8.51 3.89 -8.63
N ALA A 18 -9.67 4.49 -8.34
CA ALA A 18 -10.88 3.74 -8.00
C ALA A 18 -11.33 2.78 -9.13
N VAL A 19 -11.26 3.23 -10.40
CA VAL A 19 -11.57 2.39 -11.57
C VAL A 19 -10.60 1.22 -11.67
N PHE A 20 -9.29 1.48 -11.56
CA PHE A 20 -8.27 0.45 -11.63
C PHE A 20 -8.34 -0.54 -10.47
N TRP A 21 -8.71 -0.08 -9.28
CA TRP A 21 -8.83 -0.94 -8.10
C TRP A 21 -9.98 -1.93 -8.21
N GLU A 22 -11.06 -1.54 -8.87
CA GLU A 22 -12.23 -2.38 -9.09
C GLU A 22 -12.03 -3.33 -10.28
N LYS A 23 -11.49 -2.83 -11.39
CA LYS A 23 -11.42 -3.58 -12.66
C LYS A 23 -10.08 -4.27 -12.91
N GLY A 24 -9.02 -3.89 -12.19
CA GLY A 24 -7.65 -4.23 -12.55
C GLY A 24 -7.10 -3.33 -13.67
N PHE A 25 -5.78 -3.43 -13.91
CA PHE A 25 -5.12 -2.62 -14.93
C PHE A 25 -5.57 -3.02 -16.33
N GLU A 26 -5.36 -4.28 -16.74
CA GLU A 26 -5.69 -4.72 -18.11
C GLU A 26 -7.17 -4.56 -18.47
N PRO A 27 -8.13 -5.00 -17.64
CA PRO A 27 -9.55 -4.95 -18.01
C PRO A 27 -10.15 -3.54 -18.04
N ALA A 28 -9.55 -2.56 -17.36
CA ALA A 28 -10.03 -1.18 -17.38
C ALA A 28 -9.84 -0.54 -18.76
N SER A 29 -10.92 -0.22 -19.47
CA SER A 29 -10.81 0.43 -20.78
C SER A 29 -10.57 1.94 -20.67
N MET A 30 -10.09 2.57 -21.74
CA MET A 30 -10.05 4.04 -21.83
C MET A 30 -11.44 4.67 -21.65
N ALA A 31 -12.51 3.98 -22.05
CA ALA A 31 -13.88 4.46 -21.87
C ALA A 31 -14.28 4.46 -20.38
N ASP A 32 -13.90 3.42 -19.64
CA ASP A 32 -14.12 3.34 -18.19
C ASP A 32 -13.40 4.46 -17.46
N LEU A 33 -12.15 4.74 -17.85
CA LEU A 33 -11.35 5.80 -17.23
C LEU A 33 -11.93 7.18 -17.50
N ILE A 34 -12.35 7.45 -18.73
CA ILE A 34 -13.03 8.71 -19.09
C ILE A 34 -14.34 8.86 -18.28
N ALA A 35 -15.15 7.81 -18.20
CA ALA A 35 -16.39 7.82 -17.45
C ALA A 35 -16.16 8.01 -15.94
N GLY A 36 -15.17 7.33 -15.37
CA GLY A 36 -14.87 7.40 -13.94
C GLY A 36 -14.19 8.70 -13.51
N THR A 37 -13.34 9.28 -14.36
CA THR A 37 -12.62 10.53 -14.06
C THR A 37 -13.43 11.78 -14.39
N GLY A 38 -14.33 11.69 -15.39
CA GLY A 38 -15.15 12.79 -15.87
C GLY A 38 -14.42 13.76 -16.81
N ILE A 39 -13.17 13.47 -17.20
CA ILE A 39 -12.40 14.30 -18.13
C ILE A 39 -12.44 13.73 -19.55
N THR A 40 -12.20 14.59 -20.54
CA THR A 40 -12.18 14.16 -21.94
C THR A 40 -10.96 13.27 -22.24
N ARG A 41 -11.05 12.47 -23.31
CA ARG A 41 -9.91 11.67 -23.80
C ARG A 41 -8.68 12.54 -24.06
N GLY A 42 -8.86 13.68 -24.72
CA GLY A 42 -7.76 14.60 -25.05
C GLY A 42 -7.07 15.12 -23.79
N SER A 43 -7.86 15.57 -22.80
CA SER A 43 -7.34 16.03 -21.50
C SER A 43 -6.56 14.94 -20.77
N LEU A 44 -7.05 13.69 -20.78
CA LEU A 44 -6.39 12.56 -20.13
C LEU A 44 -5.02 12.26 -20.76
N TYR A 45 -4.97 12.19 -22.10
CA TYR A 45 -3.70 11.97 -22.81
C TYR A 45 -2.73 13.14 -22.60
N ASN A 46 -3.21 14.38 -22.68
CA ASN A 46 -2.36 15.56 -22.52
C ASN A 46 -1.76 15.68 -21.12
N ALA A 47 -2.52 15.39 -20.05
CA ALA A 47 -2.04 15.53 -18.68
C ALA A 47 -1.31 14.28 -18.16
N PHE A 48 -1.75 13.08 -18.54
CA PHE A 48 -1.29 11.85 -17.92
C PHE A 48 -0.57 10.90 -18.87
N GLY A 49 -0.51 11.16 -20.18
CA GLY A 49 0.22 10.33 -21.14
C GLY A 49 -0.50 9.04 -21.55
N GLY A 50 -1.70 8.77 -21.03
CA GLY A 50 -2.52 7.59 -21.38
C GLY A 50 -2.80 6.67 -20.19
N LYS A 51 -3.38 5.50 -20.47
CA LYS A 51 -3.83 4.54 -19.44
C LYS A 51 -2.70 4.05 -18.54
N GLU A 52 -1.55 3.69 -19.11
CA GLU A 52 -0.42 3.13 -18.37
C GLU A 52 0.19 4.17 -17.41
N GLN A 53 0.47 5.38 -17.89
CA GLN A 53 1.05 6.43 -17.07
C GLN A 53 0.03 6.98 -16.06
N LEU A 54 -1.27 6.97 -16.40
CA LEU A 54 -2.33 7.25 -15.42
C LEU A 54 -2.35 6.19 -14.30
N PHE A 55 -2.18 4.91 -14.63
CA PHE A 55 -2.09 3.83 -13.65
C PHE A 55 -0.87 3.99 -12.74
N ILE A 56 0.32 4.24 -13.33
CA ILE A 56 1.57 4.47 -12.60
C ILE A 56 1.42 5.64 -11.62
N LYS A 57 0.92 6.79 -12.10
CA LYS A 57 0.70 7.98 -11.26
C LYS A 57 -0.34 7.71 -10.16
N SER A 58 -1.38 6.93 -10.45
CA SER A 58 -2.39 6.52 -9.46
C SER A 58 -1.78 5.62 -8.38
N LEU A 59 -0.90 4.69 -8.76
CA LEU A 59 -0.20 3.80 -7.83
C LEU A 59 0.81 4.58 -6.95
N GLN A 60 1.56 5.50 -7.54
CA GLN A 60 2.48 6.39 -6.81
C GLN A 60 1.74 7.27 -5.82
N LYS A 61 0.60 7.85 -6.23
CA LYS A 61 -0.28 8.61 -5.34
C LYS A 61 -0.76 7.75 -4.17
N TYR A 62 -1.27 6.55 -4.46
CA TYR A 62 -1.71 5.62 -3.42
C TYR A 62 -0.60 5.32 -2.42
N ASP A 63 0.59 4.96 -2.91
CA ASP A 63 1.71 4.57 -2.07
C ASP A 63 2.16 5.71 -1.14
N ARG A 64 2.30 6.92 -1.69
CA ARG A 64 2.66 8.12 -0.95
C ARG A 64 1.62 8.48 0.11
N ASP A 65 0.35 8.57 -0.27
CA ASP A 65 -0.74 9.05 0.60
C ASP A 65 -1.11 8.01 1.67
N ASN A 66 -0.69 6.74 1.53
CA ASN A 66 -0.98 5.67 2.49
C ASN A 66 0.29 5.17 3.18
N ARG A 67 1.04 4.26 2.54
CA ARG A 67 2.21 3.62 3.15
C ARG A 67 3.27 4.65 3.52
N GLY A 68 3.57 5.59 2.62
CA GLY A 68 4.59 6.62 2.84
C GLY A 68 4.27 7.51 4.03
N ALA A 69 3.03 8.02 4.11
CA ALA A 69 2.56 8.81 5.24
C ALA A 69 2.62 8.03 6.57
N LEU A 70 2.12 6.79 6.60
CA LEU A 70 2.16 5.95 7.80
C LEU A 70 3.59 5.66 8.25
N LEU A 71 4.50 5.33 7.33
CA LEU A 71 5.89 5.10 7.69
C LEU A 71 6.55 6.34 8.28
N ALA A 72 6.33 7.52 7.70
CA ALA A 72 6.87 8.76 8.24
C ALA A 72 6.38 9.05 9.67
N GLU A 73 5.10 8.80 9.96
CA GLU A 73 4.53 8.95 11.31
C GLU A 73 5.16 7.96 12.29
N LEU A 74 5.32 6.70 11.89
CA LEU A 74 5.86 5.65 12.76
C LEU A 74 7.36 5.80 13.01
N GLU A 75 8.12 6.27 12.03
CA GLU A 75 9.55 6.55 12.17
C GLU A 75 9.83 7.74 13.10
N ALA A 76 8.85 8.64 13.26
CA ALA A 76 8.94 9.75 14.21
C ALA A 76 8.69 9.32 15.67
N LEU A 77 8.25 8.08 15.91
CA LEU A 77 8.04 7.56 17.27
C LEU A 77 9.37 7.21 17.94
N ASP A 78 9.57 7.70 19.16
CA ASP A 78 10.73 7.35 19.99
C ASP A 78 10.56 6.00 20.73
N ASP A 79 9.83 5.05 20.12
CA ASP A 79 9.71 3.68 20.63
C ASP A 79 9.52 2.70 19.46
N PRO A 80 10.55 1.90 19.11
CA PRO A 80 10.47 0.98 17.98
C PRO A 80 9.45 -0.14 18.19
N MET A 81 9.24 -0.59 19.42
CA MET A 81 8.23 -1.61 19.72
C MET A 81 6.82 -1.06 19.51
N ARG A 82 6.59 0.18 19.95
CA ARG A 82 5.33 0.87 19.70
C ARG A 82 5.12 1.12 18.21
N ALA A 83 6.15 1.51 17.46
CA ALA A 83 6.05 1.72 16.02
C ALA A 83 5.60 0.46 15.28
N ILE A 84 6.19 -0.70 15.61
CA ILE A 84 5.77 -1.98 15.01
C ILE A 84 4.34 -2.32 15.40
N ALA A 85 3.97 -2.21 16.68
CA ALA A 85 2.62 -2.50 17.15
C ALA A 85 1.56 -1.59 16.47
N THR A 86 1.82 -0.30 16.41
CA THR A 86 0.92 0.68 15.77
C THR A 86 0.77 0.43 14.28
N MET A 87 1.82 -0.03 13.58
CA MET A 87 1.68 -0.45 12.19
C MET A 87 0.62 -1.56 12.06
N PHE A 88 0.70 -2.62 12.85
CA PHE A 88 -0.30 -3.70 12.79
C PHE A 88 -1.70 -3.24 13.20
N GLU A 89 -1.82 -2.40 14.23
CA GLU A 89 -3.11 -1.80 14.66
C GLU A 89 -3.77 -1.02 13.51
N VAL A 90 -3.03 -0.15 12.84
CA VAL A 90 -3.52 0.67 11.72
C VAL A 90 -3.90 -0.22 10.54
N ILE A 91 -3.06 -1.20 10.19
CA ILE A 91 -3.30 -2.08 9.04
C ILE A 91 -4.55 -2.94 9.26
N VAL A 92 -4.77 -3.46 10.47
CA VAL A 92 -6.02 -4.17 10.82
C VAL A 92 -7.20 -3.22 10.74
N SER A 93 -7.12 -2.03 11.35
CA SER A 93 -8.21 -1.05 11.35
C SER A 93 -8.64 -0.66 9.93
N GLN A 94 -7.68 -0.33 9.07
CA GLN A 94 -7.94 0.00 7.66
C GLN A 94 -8.56 -1.18 6.89
N THR A 95 -8.15 -2.41 7.20
CA THR A 95 -8.67 -3.61 6.54
C THR A 95 -10.10 -3.93 6.99
N VAL A 96 -10.43 -3.71 8.26
CA VAL A 96 -11.80 -3.84 8.78
C VAL A 96 -12.70 -2.75 8.21
N ALA A 97 -12.21 -1.51 8.11
CA ALA A 97 -12.94 -0.38 7.56
C ALA A 97 -13.21 -0.49 6.05
N ASP A 98 -12.47 -1.34 5.32
CA ASP A 98 -12.72 -1.64 3.92
C ASP A 98 -13.94 -2.55 3.75
N THR A 99 -15.13 -1.94 3.83
CA THR A 99 -16.42 -2.61 3.65
C THR A 99 -16.61 -3.18 2.25
N ARG A 100 -15.91 -2.62 1.25
CA ARG A 100 -15.93 -3.08 -0.15
C ARG A 100 -14.93 -4.22 -0.43
N LYS A 101 -14.11 -4.61 0.56
CA LYS A 101 -13.15 -5.72 0.46
C LYS A 101 -12.22 -5.60 -0.74
N LYS A 102 -11.90 -4.36 -1.13
CA LYS A 102 -10.99 -4.04 -2.23
C LYS A 102 -9.55 -4.45 -1.92
N GLY A 103 -9.18 -4.55 -0.65
CA GLY A 103 -7.81 -4.85 -0.22
C GLY A 103 -6.85 -3.68 -0.48
N CYS A 104 -5.54 -3.92 -0.41
CA CYS A 104 -4.51 -2.90 -0.63
C CYS A 104 -4.17 -2.81 -2.12
N PHE A 105 -4.25 -1.61 -2.73
CA PHE A 105 -4.01 -1.43 -4.17
C PHE A 105 -2.63 -1.94 -4.59
N LEU A 106 -1.58 -1.54 -3.85
CA LEU A 106 -0.20 -1.97 -4.07
C LEU A 106 -0.03 -3.50 -4.02
N ILE A 107 -0.63 -4.18 -3.04
CA ILE A 107 -0.52 -5.65 -2.89
C ILE A 107 -1.32 -6.37 -3.97
N ASN A 108 -2.47 -5.85 -4.37
CA ASN A 108 -3.24 -6.39 -5.48
C ASN A 108 -2.45 -6.30 -6.78
N THR A 109 -1.80 -5.16 -7.05
CA THR A 109 -0.91 -4.99 -8.21
C THR A 109 0.27 -5.97 -8.15
N ALA A 110 0.83 -6.22 -6.96
CA ALA A 110 1.89 -7.21 -6.76
C ALA A 110 1.45 -8.66 -7.05
N SER A 111 0.16 -8.97 -7.03
CA SER A 111 -0.36 -10.30 -7.36
C SER A 111 -0.67 -10.46 -8.85
N ASP A 112 -0.74 -9.35 -9.59
CA ASP A 112 -1.10 -9.27 -11.02
C ASP A 112 0.13 -8.98 -11.91
N LEU A 113 1.33 -9.30 -11.40
CA LEU A 113 2.64 -8.92 -11.99
C LEU A 113 2.90 -9.47 -13.39
N THR A 114 2.15 -10.49 -13.83
CA THR A 114 2.28 -11.04 -15.19
C THR A 114 1.78 -10.08 -16.28
N ALA A 115 1.04 -9.04 -15.90
CA ALA A 115 0.42 -8.06 -16.80
C ALA A 115 0.98 -6.63 -16.69
N SER A 116 1.99 -6.40 -15.84
CA SER A 116 2.50 -5.05 -15.53
C SER A 116 3.87 -4.77 -16.16
N CYS A 117 4.06 -3.55 -16.67
CA CYS A 117 5.34 -3.08 -17.20
C CYS A 117 6.42 -2.99 -16.11
N ASP A 118 7.69 -2.92 -16.53
CA ASP A 118 8.86 -2.88 -15.63
C ASP A 118 8.82 -1.76 -14.60
N GLU A 119 8.18 -0.63 -14.95
CA GLU A 119 8.03 0.52 -14.06
C GLU A 119 7.08 0.22 -12.88
N VAL A 120 5.91 -0.36 -13.15
CA VAL A 120 4.96 -0.78 -12.11
C VAL A 120 5.60 -1.80 -11.17
N ASN A 121 6.30 -2.79 -11.74
CA ASN A 121 7.00 -3.81 -10.97
C ASN A 121 8.07 -3.18 -10.07
N SER A 122 8.73 -2.12 -10.53
CA SER A 122 9.74 -1.39 -9.76
C SER A 122 9.13 -0.60 -8.62
N ILE A 123 7.98 0.04 -8.82
CA ILE A 123 7.24 0.75 -7.76
C ILE A 123 6.84 -0.22 -6.64
N VAL A 124 6.22 -1.34 -6.99
CA VAL A 124 5.82 -2.37 -6.02
C VAL A 124 7.02 -2.91 -5.24
N ARG A 125 8.10 -3.28 -5.94
CA ARG A 125 9.32 -3.80 -5.30
C ARG A 125 9.93 -2.78 -4.35
N ASN A 126 10.02 -1.52 -4.75
CA ASN A 126 10.61 -0.48 -3.91
C ASN A 126 9.76 -0.23 -2.66
N ALA A 127 8.44 -0.16 -2.81
CA ALA A 127 7.52 0.02 -1.68
C ALA A 127 7.61 -1.13 -0.66
N LEU A 128 7.68 -2.39 -1.13
CA LEU A 128 7.85 -3.55 -0.24
C LEU A 128 9.24 -3.58 0.43
N ARG A 129 10.31 -3.23 -0.31
CA ARG A 129 11.65 -3.14 0.27
C ARG A 129 11.75 -2.06 1.34
N GLU A 130 11.11 -0.91 1.14
CA GLU A 130 11.10 0.16 2.14
C GLU A 130 10.35 -0.26 3.40
N LEU A 131 9.24 -0.99 3.26
CA LEU A 131 8.50 -1.55 4.39
C LEU A 131 9.32 -2.59 5.16
N GLU A 132 10.00 -3.50 4.46
CA GLU A 132 10.94 -4.46 5.09
C GLU A 132 12.07 -3.71 5.80
N ALA A 133 12.63 -2.68 5.17
CA ALA A 133 13.71 -1.89 5.74
C ALA A 133 13.28 -1.13 7.00
N PHE A 134 12.03 -0.62 7.05
CA PHE A 134 11.45 -0.04 8.26
C PHE A 134 11.43 -1.06 9.39
N PHE A 135 10.89 -2.27 9.16
CA PHE A 135 10.85 -3.29 10.20
C PHE A 135 12.25 -3.69 10.66
N ARG A 136 13.21 -3.83 9.73
CA ARG A 136 14.60 -4.15 10.09
C ARG A 136 15.20 -3.08 11.00
N ARG A 137 15.07 -1.80 10.63
CA ARG A 137 15.56 -0.67 11.45
C ARG A 137 14.91 -0.64 12.83
N SER A 138 13.60 -0.88 12.90
CA SER A 138 12.87 -0.91 14.16
C SER A 138 13.34 -2.06 15.07
N VAL A 139 13.58 -3.25 14.52
CA VAL A 139 14.11 -4.39 15.28
C VAL A 139 15.54 -4.11 15.77
N GLU A 140 16.42 -3.59 14.90
CA GLU A 140 17.78 -3.18 15.28
C GLU A 140 17.77 -2.15 16.42
N ALA A 141 16.88 -1.16 16.35
CA ALA A 141 16.70 -0.15 17.39
C ALA A 141 16.18 -0.76 18.72
N ALA A 142 15.20 -1.66 18.64
CA ALA A 142 14.68 -2.37 19.81
C ALA A 142 15.74 -3.25 20.48
N GLN A 143 16.60 -3.90 19.69
CA GLN A 143 17.74 -4.68 20.19
C GLN A 143 18.76 -3.80 20.91
N ALA A 144 19.14 -2.65 20.31
CA ALA A 144 20.06 -1.70 20.94
C ALA A 144 19.53 -1.20 22.29
N ARG A 145 18.20 -1.08 22.43
CA ARG A 145 17.50 -0.71 23.67
C ARG A 145 17.19 -1.89 24.61
N ARG A 146 17.59 -3.11 24.24
CA ARG A 146 17.32 -4.36 24.99
C ARG A 146 15.82 -4.62 25.22
N GLN A 147 14.97 -4.16 24.31
CA GLN A 147 13.53 -4.40 24.33
C GLN A 147 13.15 -5.76 23.71
N VAL A 148 14.04 -6.34 22.89
CA VAL A 148 13.90 -7.66 22.26
C VAL A 148 15.20 -8.47 22.43
N PRO A 149 15.19 -9.80 22.25
CA PRO A 149 16.37 -10.64 22.40
C PRO A 149 17.54 -10.24 21.48
N ALA A 150 18.76 -10.26 22.03
CA ALA A 150 19.97 -9.97 21.26
C ALA A 150 20.32 -11.02 20.19
N GLY A 151 19.76 -12.24 20.30
CA GLY A 151 19.94 -13.32 19.33
C GLY A 151 18.97 -13.29 18.15
N LEU A 152 18.01 -12.36 18.15
CA LEU A 152 17.04 -12.21 17.07
C LEU A 152 17.75 -11.73 15.79
N ASP A 153 17.46 -12.33 14.64
CA ASP A 153 17.96 -11.85 13.34
C ASP A 153 17.03 -10.74 12.82
N PRO A 154 17.48 -9.46 12.75
CA PRO A 154 16.61 -8.38 12.32
C PRO A 154 16.10 -8.53 10.88
N GLY A 155 16.92 -9.10 9.99
CA GLY A 155 16.56 -9.31 8.59
C GLY A 155 15.51 -10.41 8.43
N ALA A 156 15.67 -11.52 9.15
CA ALA A 156 14.69 -12.61 9.13
C ALA A 156 13.36 -12.17 9.76
N THR A 157 13.41 -11.50 10.91
CA THR A 157 12.22 -10.98 11.59
C THR A 157 11.49 -9.94 10.75
N ALA A 158 12.20 -9.02 10.10
CA ALA A 158 11.59 -8.01 9.23
C ALA A 158 10.79 -8.63 8.08
N LYS A 159 11.32 -9.68 7.44
CA LYS A 159 10.60 -10.45 6.41
C LYS A 159 9.36 -11.13 6.96
N GLY A 160 9.44 -11.68 8.17
CA GLY A 160 8.31 -12.27 8.88
C GLY A 160 7.20 -11.24 9.14
N LEU A 161 7.54 -10.09 9.72
CA LEU A 161 6.61 -8.98 9.99
C LEU A 161 5.96 -8.46 8.71
N MET A 162 6.75 -8.21 7.66
CA MET A 162 6.22 -7.81 6.35
C MET A 162 5.24 -8.85 5.79
N SER A 163 5.58 -10.14 5.89
CA SER A 163 4.70 -11.22 5.40
C SER A 163 3.36 -11.25 6.14
N MET A 164 3.34 -10.96 7.44
CA MET A 164 2.11 -10.86 8.24
C MET A 164 1.25 -9.66 7.81
N ILE A 165 1.85 -8.52 7.43
CA ILE A 165 1.12 -7.39 6.83
C ILE A 165 0.44 -7.81 5.53
N VAL A 166 1.16 -8.50 4.64
CA VAL A 166 0.59 -9.02 3.39
C VAL A 166 -0.57 -9.98 3.69
N ALA A 167 -0.40 -10.90 4.64
CA ALA A 167 -1.45 -11.83 5.04
C ALA A 167 -2.72 -11.12 5.52
N ILE A 168 -2.61 -10.10 6.39
CA ILE A 168 -3.76 -9.32 6.85
C ILE A 168 -4.48 -8.65 5.67
N ARG A 169 -3.73 -8.04 4.75
CA ARG A 169 -4.30 -7.34 3.58
C ARG A 169 -4.99 -8.27 2.60
N VAL A 170 -4.49 -9.49 2.43
CA VAL A 170 -5.06 -10.47 1.50
C VAL A 170 -6.25 -11.18 2.13
N LEU A 171 -6.08 -11.75 3.34
CA LEU A 171 -7.11 -12.55 4.01
C LEU A 171 -8.28 -11.69 4.51
N GLY A 172 -8.05 -10.41 4.78
CA GLY A 172 -9.10 -9.46 5.17
C GLY A 172 -10.10 -9.12 4.06
N ARG A 173 -9.88 -9.58 2.82
CA ARG A 173 -10.80 -9.41 1.68
C ARG A 173 -12.02 -10.34 1.71
N GLY A 174 -12.32 -10.92 2.87
CA GLY A 174 -13.52 -11.75 3.08
C GLY A 174 -13.23 -13.16 3.57
N THR A 175 -11.96 -13.57 3.67
CA THR A 175 -11.60 -14.86 4.28
C THR A 175 -11.68 -14.77 5.80
N TYR A 176 -11.08 -13.73 6.38
CA TYR A 176 -10.95 -13.56 7.83
C TYR A 176 -11.76 -12.37 8.35
N ASP A 177 -12.33 -12.55 9.54
CA ASP A 177 -13.01 -11.52 10.32
C ASP A 177 -12.01 -10.69 11.14
N GLU A 178 -12.49 -9.64 11.80
CA GLU A 178 -11.65 -8.75 12.61
C GLU A 178 -10.86 -9.51 13.69
N ALA A 179 -11.49 -10.47 14.38
CA ALA A 179 -10.85 -11.25 15.43
C ALA A 179 -9.66 -12.07 14.88
N SER A 180 -9.83 -12.68 13.71
CA SER A 180 -8.77 -13.44 13.03
C SER A 180 -7.63 -12.52 12.57
N LEU A 181 -7.94 -11.34 12.03
CA LEU A 181 -6.92 -10.36 11.63
C LEU A 181 -6.12 -9.84 12.83
N ARG A 182 -6.79 -9.57 13.96
CA ARG A 182 -6.14 -9.18 15.23
C ARG A 182 -5.26 -10.30 15.78
N THR A 183 -5.65 -11.56 15.57
CA THR A 183 -4.82 -12.72 15.93
C THR A 183 -3.52 -12.73 15.13
N ILE A 184 -3.56 -12.50 13.81
CA ILE A 184 -2.34 -12.38 12.99
C ILE A 184 -1.45 -11.23 13.49
N ALA A 185 -2.04 -10.06 13.76
CA ALA A 185 -1.30 -8.93 14.31
C ALA A 185 -0.60 -9.29 15.64
N THR A 186 -1.28 -10.02 16.52
CA THR A 186 -0.71 -10.48 17.79
C THR A 186 0.42 -11.49 17.57
N GLN A 187 0.27 -12.44 16.64
CA GLN A 187 1.33 -13.39 16.31
C GLN A 187 2.54 -12.70 15.68
N ALA A 188 2.34 -11.62 14.92
CA ALA A 188 3.45 -10.85 14.37
C ALA A 188 4.31 -10.23 15.49
N LEU A 189 3.70 -9.73 16.56
CA LEU A 189 4.45 -9.17 17.70
C LEU A 189 5.22 -10.24 18.47
N ARG A 190 4.76 -11.49 18.49
CA ARG A 190 5.51 -12.61 19.07
C ARG A 190 6.78 -12.97 18.32
N LEU A 191 6.97 -12.47 17.10
CA LEU A 191 8.25 -12.59 16.39
C LEU A 191 9.35 -11.71 17.02
N LEU A 192 9.01 -10.90 18.03
CA LEU A 192 9.93 -10.01 18.74
C LEU A 192 10.29 -10.55 20.14
N ASP A 193 9.66 -11.63 20.58
CA ASP A 193 9.84 -12.25 21.90
C ASP A 193 11.02 -13.24 21.93
#